data_AF-A0A2A6RLG2-F1
#
_entry.id   AF-A0A2A6RLG2-F1
#
_cell.length_a   1.000
_cell.length_b   1.000
_cell.length_c   1.000
_cell.angle_alpha   90.00
_cell.angle_beta   90.00
_cell.angle_gamma   90.00
#
_symmetry.space_group_name_H-M   'P 1'
#
loop_
_entity.id
_entity.type
_entity.pdbx_description
1 polymer ?
#
loop_
_entity_poly.entity_id
_entity_poly.type
_entity_poly.pdbx_seq_one_letter_code
_entity_poly.pdbx_strand_id
1 'polypeptide(L)'
;MSTLAHQFVARLADDLARNQAHAAQMVTALEQRFAHDRLAAATLLLFASDPASGDLQGRLVQVVQQQLTATELQALLTTLQAATPLVRSRITAADDALIQGSGHRVIAPPGTVDLATSAGQRGRILDSPITIVGAGLPTPPAPSLPPAAPRTPIADPTLSADGIHFSFGHALIIGVGQYRDPGIPNVATTANDARALGNLLRDPQVAAYPDAQVRVLVDAKATRTNILDALSELAQRAVGSTALIFFAGHGEAVDGSYALLPSDADVHRLAATSIDAALFHQLVAEVRSQAKRLVVLLNCCHAGGVGDGLLAVTDGPLSGSAPPAEFYRPLAVGSGQVVISSSRPTQKSGARSQQNPQHTTFGAHLLAALRGGVPGDGPTVGVFELFAALCASVPADARHINYQGAPLRQEPLFYASHLDNNLAVALRPGWQGGTLSNDTLTQVRRLVELELQLESAADGAPPALRAERDGLLAQLLGEA
;
A
#
# COMPACT_ATOMS: atom_id res chain seq x y z
N MET A 1 30.87 9.41 -41.54
CA MET A 1 30.77 8.29 -40.57
C MET A 1 31.40 8.63 -39.23
N SER A 2 32.71 8.88 -39.17
CA SER A 2 33.40 9.17 -37.90
C SER A 2 32.82 10.37 -37.14
N THR A 3 32.59 11.50 -37.82
CA THR A 3 31.97 12.70 -37.21
C THR A 3 30.58 12.43 -36.64
N LEU A 4 29.76 11.63 -37.33
CA LEU A 4 28.41 11.28 -36.89
C LEU A 4 28.42 10.41 -35.63
N ALA A 5 29.33 9.44 -35.58
CA ALA A 5 29.51 8.58 -34.41
C ALA A 5 29.89 9.39 -33.16
N HIS A 6 30.83 10.33 -33.29
CA HIS A 6 31.20 11.23 -32.19
C HIS A 6 30.03 12.12 -31.76
N GLN A 7 29.28 12.68 -32.70
CA GLN A 7 28.11 13.52 -32.40
C GLN A 7 27.01 12.72 -31.67
N PHE A 8 26.76 11.49 -32.10
CA PHE A 8 25.80 10.59 -31.47
C PHE A 8 26.21 10.21 -30.05
N VAL A 9 27.43 9.74 -29.85
CA VAL A 9 27.90 9.31 -28.53
C VAL A 9 27.97 10.49 -27.56
N ALA A 10 28.47 11.65 -28.00
CA ALA A 10 28.50 12.85 -27.18
C ALA A 10 27.09 13.27 -26.77
N ARG A 11 26.13 13.26 -27.70
CA ARG A 11 24.74 13.61 -27.39
C ARG A 11 24.06 12.61 -26.47
N LEU A 12 24.30 11.31 -26.66
CA LEU A 12 23.77 10.26 -25.80
C LEU A 12 24.36 10.36 -24.38
N ALA A 13 25.66 10.64 -24.25
CA ALA A 13 26.33 10.87 -22.96
C ALA A 13 25.70 12.03 -22.21
N ASP A 14 25.50 13.14 -22.92
CA ASP A 14 24.86 14.35 -22.44
C ASP A 14 23.43 14.11 -21.93
N ASP A 15 22.64 13.34 -22.67
CA ASP A 15 21.25 13.06 -22.30
C ASP A 15 21.15 12.04 -21.14
N LEU A 16 22.06 11.05 -21.06
CA LEU A 16 22.19 10.13 -19.93
C LEU A 16 22.62 10.87 -18.65
N ALA A 17 23.60 11.77 -18.74
CA ALA A 17 24.04 12.59 -17.61
C ALA A 17 22.94 13.52 -17.08
N ARG A 18 22.02 13.95 -17.95
CA ARG A 18 20.81 14.73 -17.61
C ARG A 18 19.61 13.86 -17.21
N ASN A 19 19.82 12.55 -17.01
CA ASN A 19 18.82 11.56 -16.62
C ASN A 19 17.55 11.59 -17.50
N GLN A 20 17.72 11.75 -18.81
CA GLN A 20 16.61 11.79 -19.75
C GLN A 20 16.10 10.37 -20.05
N ALA A 21 14.80 10.14 -19.82
CA ALA A 21 14.18 8.82 -19.99
C ALA A 21 14.35 8.24 -21.41
N HIS A 22 14.36 9.09 -22.45
CA HIS A 22 14.56 8.66 -23.84
C HIS A 22 15.97 8.11 -24.10
N ALA A 23 16.99 8.57 -23.36
CA ALA A 23 18.35 8.09 -23.51
C ALA A 23 18.52 6.68 -22.92
N ALA A 24 17.86 6.38 -21.79
CA ALA A 24 17.83 5.04 -21.21
C ALA A 24 17.14 4.04 -22.15
N GLN A 25 16.02 4.42 -22.76
CA GLN A 25 15.34 3.60 -23.77
C GLN A 25 16.21 3.34 -25.00
N MET A 26 16.98 4.35 -25.43
CA MET A 26 17.94 4.21 -26.54
C MET A 26 19.05 3.20 -26.20
N VAL A 27 19.56 3.21 -24.97
CA VAL A 27 20.55 2.23 -24.50
C VAL A 27 19.98 0.82 -24.55
N THR A 28 18.75 0.59 -24.05
CA THR A 28 18.11 -0.73 -24.11
C THR A 28 17.93 -1.22 -25.55
N ALA A 29 17.52 -0.34 -26.47
CA ALA A 29 17.36 -0.70 -27.88
C ALA A 29 18.70 -1.06 -28.55
N LEU A 30 19.76 -0.31 -28.25
CA LEU A 30 21.11 -0.60 -28.74
C LEU A 30 21.70 -1.87 -28.12
N GLU A 31 21.41 -2.15 -26.86
CA GLU A 31 21.82 -3.39 -26.19
C GLU A 31 21.22 -4.61 -26.89
N GLN A 32 19.91 -4.57 -27.18
CA GLN A 32 19.23 -5.61 -27.96
C GLN A 32 19.84 -5.75 -29.37
N ARG A 33 20.20 -4.63 -30.01
CA ARG A 33 20.85 -4.63 -31.32
C ARG A 33 22.25 -5.26 -31.27
N PHE A 34 23.01 -5.01 -30.21
CA PHE A 34 24.36 -5.54 -30.03
C PHE A 34 24.38 -6.93 -29.39
N ALA A 35 23.23 -7.58 -29.18
CA ALA A 35 23.13 -8.86 -28.49
C ALA A 35 24.01 -9.98 -29.11
N HIS A 36 24.33 -9.90 -30.40
CA HIS A 36 25.20 -10.85 -31.10
C HIS A 36 26.70 -10.54 -31.00
N ASP A 37 27.09 -9.39 -30.45
CA ASP A 37 28.46 -9.00 -30.16
C ASP A 37 28.58 -8.61 -28.68
N ARG A 38 29.03 -9.58 -27.88
CA ARG A 38 29.17 -9.43 -26.42
C ARG A 38 30.07 -8.27 -26.02
N LEU A 39 31.08 -7.94 -26.81
CA LEU A 39 32.01 -6.86 -26.50
C LEU A 39 31.38 -5.49 -26.77
N ALA A 40 30.59 -5.38 -27.84
CA ALA A 40 29.80 -4.19 -28.14
C ALA A 40 28.72 -3.92 -27.07
N ALA A 41 27.96 -4.95 -26.67
CA ALA A 41 26.94 -4.84 -25.64
C ALA A 41 27.54 -4.45 -24.27
N ALA A 42 28.63 -5.10 -23.86
CA ALA A 42 29.33 -4.77 -22.61
C ALA A 42 29.89 -3.34 -22.62
N THR A 43 30.44 -2.89 -23.75
CA THR A 43 30.97 -1.52 -23.89
C THR A 43 29.86 -0.47 -23.78
N LEU A 44 28.68 -0.73 -24.35
CA LEU A 44 27.51 0.13 -24.23
C LEU A 44 27.00 0.23 -22.78
N LEU A 45 26.91 -0.89 -22.06
CA LEU A 45 26.44 -0.91 -20.67
C LEU A 45 27.42 -0.22 -19.71
N LEU A 46 28.72 -0.43 -19.89
CA LEU A 46 29.76 0.28 -19.15
C LEU A 46 29.70 1.79 -19.41
N PHE A 47 29.57 2.19 -20.69
CA PHE A 47 29.36 3.59 -21.04
C PHE A 47 28.08 4.17 -20.40
N ALA A 48 26.98 3.42 -20.39
CA ALA A 48 25.72 3.90 -19.82
C ALA A 48 25.77 4.09 -18.29
N SER A 49 26.63 3.34 -17.61
CA SER A 49 26.86 3.46 -16.17
C SER A 49 27.84 4.58 -15.79
N ASP A 50 28.73 4.97 -16.71
CA ASP A 50 29.59 6.16 -16.57
C ASP A 50 29.72 6.93 -17.90
N PRO A 51 28.68 7.72 -18.28
CA PRO A 51 28.66 8.41 -19.56
C PRO A 51 29.67 9.57 -19.64
N ALA A 52 30.21 10.03 -18.51
CA ALA A 52 31.19 11.12 -18.47
C ALA A 52 32.61 10.66 -18.81
N SER A 53 32.88 9.35 -18.78
CA SER A 53 34.18 8.79 -19.11
C SER A 53 34.53 8.96 -20.59
N GLY A 54 35.54 9.76 -20.87
CA GLY A 54 36.05 9.98 -22.23
C GLY A 54 36.60 8.71 -22.89
N ASP A 55 37.16 7.77 -22.11
CA ASP A 55 37.61 6.47 -22.61
C ASP A 55 36.43 5.62 -23.08
N LEU A 56 35.36 5.54 -22.28
CA LEU A 56 34.15 4.78 -22.63
C LEU A 56 33.41 5.42 -23.80
N GLN A 57 33.37 6.76 -23.87
CA GLN A 57 32.87 7.47 -25.06
C GLN A 57 33.68 7.11 -26.31
N GLY A 58 35.02 7.14 -26.24
CA GLY A 58 35.89 6.77 -27.36
C GLY A 58 35.70 5.32 -27.82
N ARG A 59 35.56 4.39 -26.87
CA ARG A 59 35.29 2.97 -27.16
C ARG A 59 33.90 2.77 -27.77
N LEU A 60 32.88 3.45 -27.26
CA LEU A 60 31.54 3.37 -27.83
C LEU A 60 31.49 3.95 -29.24
N VAL A 61 32.24 5.03 -29.53
CA VAL A 61 32.38 5.57 -30.89
C VAL A 61 32.88 4.51 -31.87
N GLN A 62 33.87 3.70 -31.47
CA GLN A 62 34.37 2.61 -32.31
C GLN A 62 33.30 1.52 -32.52
N VAL A 63 32.60 1.14 -31.46
CA VAL A 63 31.51 0.14 -31.52
C VAL A 63 30.40 0.58 -32.47
N VAL A 64 29.91 1.82 -32.35
CA VAL A 64 28.81 2.30 -33.22
C VAL A 64 29.25 2.47 -34.67
N GLN A 65 30.53 2.78 -34.93
CA GLN A 65 31.08 2.84 -36.29
C GLN A 65 31.15 1.46 -36.96
N GLN A 66 31.34 0.41 -36.17
CA GLN A 66 31.42 -0.97 -36.66
C GLN A 66 30.04 -1.61 -36.81
N GLN A 67 29.12 -1.29 -35.89
CA GLN A 67 27.83 -1.99 -35.77
C GLN A 67 26.65 -1.28 -36.45
N LEU A 68 26.79 0.00 -36.81
CA LEU A 68 25.72 0.80 -37.40
C LEU A 68 26.19 1.45 -38.71
N THR A 69 25.25 1.66 -39.63
CA THR A 69 25.46 2.41 -40.88
C THR A 69 25.28 3.91 -40.66
N ALA A 70 25.80 4.73 -41.58
CA ALA A 70 25.71 6.19 -41.45
C ALA A 70 24.25 6.69 -41.41
N THR A 71 23.35 6.02 -42.13
CA THR A 71 21.92 6.30 -42.15
C THR A 71 21.25 5.97 -40.84
N GLU A 72 21.56 4.81 -40.24
CA GLU A 72 21.04 4.43 -38.92
C GLU A 72 21.55 5.39 -37.85
N LEU A 73 22.84 5.73 -37.88
CA LEU A 73 23.46 6.66 -36.93
C LEU A 73 22.87 8.07 -37.05
N GLN A 74 22.59 8.53 -38.28
CA GLN A 74 21.88 9.78 -38.52
C GLN A 74 20.44 9.72 -38.00
N ALA A 75 19.73 8.61 -38.17
CA ALA A 75 18.37 8.44 -37.67
C ALA A 75 18.34 8.48 -36.13
N LEU A 76 19.24 7.75 -35.46
CA LEU A 76 19.36 7.75 -34.01
C LEU A 76 19.74 9.13 -33.46
N LEU A 77 20.69 9.80 -34.12
CA LEU A 77 21.07 11.18 -33.77
C LEU A 77 19.89 12.15 -33.97
N THR A 78 19.11 11.97 -35.05
CA THR A 78 17.90 12.77 -35.29
C THR A 78 16.85 12.51 -34.20
N THR A 79 16.70 11.26 -33.73
CA THR A 79 15.83 10.93 -32.59
C THR A 79 16.29 11.62 -31.29
N LEU A 80 17.60 11.64 -31.01
CA LEU A 80 18.16 12.35 -29.85
C LEU A 80 18.08 13.89 -29.99
N GLN A 81 18.09 14.41 -31.22
CA GLN A 81 18.02 15.84 -31.54
C GLN A 81 16.58 16.37 -31.64
N ALA A 82 15.61 15.52 -31.98
CA ALA A 82 14.18 15.84 -32.03
C ALA A 82 13.57 16.07 -30.63
N ALA A 83 14.30 15.71 -29.56
CA ALA A 83 14.01 16.13 -28.20
C ALA A 83 14.18 17.65 -28.07
N THR A 84 13.08 18.37 -28.28
CA THR A 84 12.93 19.83 -28.28
C THR A 84 13.17 20.40 -26.87
N PRO A 85 13.70 21.63 -26.73
CA PRO A 85 13.98 22.22 -25.44
C PRO A 85 12.67 22.50 -24.69
N LEU A 86 12.75 22.35 -23.37
CA LEU A 86 11.65 22.58 -22.43
C LEU A 86 11.20 24.04 -22.47
N VAL A 87 9.98 24.29 -22.97
CA VAL A 87 9.29 25.58 -22.76
C VAL A 87 8.54 25.48 -21.43
N ARG A 88 8.89 26.36 -20.49
CA ARG A 88 8.19 26.47 -19.20
C ARG A 88 6.93 27.29 -19.38
N SER A 89 5.78 26.68 -19.12
CA SER A 89 4.48 27.35 -19.13
C SER A 89 3.85 27.27 -17.75
N ARG A 90 3.21 28.37 -17.34
CA ARG A 90 2.59 28.53 -16.02
C ARG A 90 1.08 28.25 -16.11
N ILE A 91 0.57 27.23 -15.41
CA ILE A 91 -0.88 26.95 -15.36
C ILE A 91 -1.38 26.85 -13.92
N THR A 92 -2.63 27.28 -13.69
CA THR A 92 -3.33 27.17 -12.40
C THR A 92 -4.35 26.03 -12.49
N ALA A 93 -4.28 25.04 -11.59
CA ALA A 93 -5.16 23.87 -11.57
C ALA A 93 -5.59 23.52 -10.13
N ALA A 94 -6.73 22.82 -9.98
CA ALA A 94 -7.27 22.37 -8.69
C ALA A 94 -6.54 21.11 -8.17
N ASP A 95 -6.74 20.80 -6.88
CA ASP A 95 -6.14 19.63 -6.22
C ASP A 95 -6.50 18.33 -6.94
N ASP A 96 -5.52 17.43 -7.08
CA ASP A 96 -5.64 16.11 -7.71
C ASP A 96 -5.99 16.11 -9.20
N ALA A 97 -5.89 17.26 -9.88
CA ALA A 97 -6.08 17.35 -11.32
C ALA A 97 -5.11 16.41 -12.06
N LEU A 98 -5.68 15.59 -12.95
CA LEU A 98 -4.95 14.66 -13.80
C LEU A 98 -4.60 15.34 -15.11
N ILE A 99 -3.32 15.41 -15.46
CA ILE A 99 -2.87 16.02 -16.71
C ILE A 99 -2.82 14.92 -17.78
N GLN A 100 -3.93 14.76 -18.52
CA GLN A 100 -4.00 13.77 -19.59
C GLN A 100 -2.98 14.07 -20.70
N GLY A 101 -2.34 13.01 -21.21
CA GLY A 101 -1.25 13.09 -22.18
C GLY A 101 0.16 13.07 -21.58
N SER A 102 0.32 13.33 -20.27
CA SER A 102 1.61 13.27 -19.57
C SER A 102 1.67 12.22 -18.44
N GLY A 103 0.50 11.78 -17.94
CA GLY A 103 0.41 10.78 -16.86
C GLY A 103 0.70 11.32 -15.45
N HIS A 104 0.98 12.62 -15.30
CA HIS A 104 1.26 13.24 -14.00
C HIS A 104 -0.02 13.72 -13.28
N ARG A 105 -0.01 13.63 -11.95
CA ARG A 105 -1.09 14.04 -11.03
C ARG A 105 -0.60 15.20 -10.17
N VAL A 106 -1.37 16.28 -10.06
CA VAL A 106 -0.99 17.46 -9.25
C VAL A 106 -1.26 17.16 -7.77
N ILE A 107 -0.21 17.14 -6.95
CA ILE A 107 -0.30 16.86 -5.50
C ILE A 107 -0.03 18.18 -4.75
N ALA A 108 -1.09 18.73 -4.13
CA ALA A 108 -1.28 20.03 -3.45
C ALA A 108 -0.11 20.62 -2.60
N PRO A 109 -0.09 21.95 -2.28
CA PRO A 109 -1.22 22.91 -2.24
C PRO A 109 -1.00 24.20 -3.11
N PRO A 110 -1.89 25.23 -3.14
CA PRO A 110 -2.09 26.10 -4.31
C PRO A 110 -0.79 26.81 -4.69
N GLY A 111 -0.21 26.31 -5.77
CA GLY A 111 1.15 26.60 -6.12
C GLY A 111 1.30 26.37 -7.60
N THR A 112 1.82 27.38 -8.25
CA THR A 112 2.11 27.43 -9.67
C THR A 112 2.80 26.14 -10.14
N VAL A 113 2.17 25.40 -11.05
CA VAL A 113 2.78 24.21 -11.66
C VAL A 113 3.59 24.68 -12.88
N ASP A 114 4.91 24.55 -12.82
CA ASP A 114 5.80 24.75 -13.96
C ASP A 114 5.75 23.49 -14.82
N LEU A 115 4.99 23.54 -15.91
CA LEU A 115 4.94 22.45 -16.88
C LEU A 115 6.01 22.63 -17.94
N ALA A 116 6.53 21.50 -18.35
CA ALA A 116 7.73 21.34 -19.14
C ALA A 116 7.33 20.60 -20.41
N THR A 117 7.00 21.34 -21.48
CA THR A 117 6.50 20.75 -22.74
C THR A 117 7.32 21.21 -23.94
N SER A 118 7.44 20.34 -24.95
CA SER A 118 8.10 20.61 -26.22
C SER A 118 7.19 21.42 -27.15
N ALA A 119 7.50 22.70 -27.37
CA ALA A 119 6.82 23.54 -28.37
C ALA A 119 7.83 24.21 -29.31
N GLY A 120 7.58 24.12 -30.62
CA GLY A 120 8.41 24.70 -31.68
C GLY A 120 8.39 26.22 -31.70
N GLN A 121 9.42 26.83 -32.31
CA GLN A 121 9.61 28.27 -32.31
C GLN A 121 8.53 29.02 -33.10
N ARG A 122 7.92 30.00 -32.41
CA ARG A 122 6.96 31.01 -32.90
C ARG A 122 5.55 30.48 -33.18
N GLY A 123 4.65 30.64 -32.20
CA GLY A 123 3.21 30.63 -32.43
C GLY A 123 2.44 29.81 -31.41
N ARG A 124 1.25 30.32 -31.09
CA ARG A 124 0.15 29.71 -30.31
C ARG A 124 0.22 28.18 -30.15
N ILE A 125 -0.08 27.73 -28.92
CA ILE A 125 -0.41 26.33 -28.65
C ILE A 125 -1.75 26.02 -29.32
N LEU A 126 -1.68 25.45 -30.52
CA LEU A 126 -2.76 24.71 -31.17
C LEU A 126 -2.23 23.29 -31.36
N ASP A 127 -3.04 22.30 -31.00
CA ASP A 127 -2.77 20.86 -31.12
C ASP A 127 -1.75 20.25 -30.12
N SER A 128 -1.70 20.74 -28.88
CA SER A 128 -1.12 19.96 -27.78
C SER A 128 -2.20 19.01 -27.20
N PRO A 129 -1.91 17.71 -26.99
CA PRO A 129 -2.91 16.74 -26.50
C PRO A 129 -3.23 16.90 -24.99
N ILE A 130 -2.85 18.02 -24.38
CA ILE A 130 -3.03 18.28 -22.96
C ILE A 130 -4.36 18.99 -22.74
N THR A 131 -5.35 18.23 -22.26
CA THR A 131 -6.63 18.74 -21.77
C THR A 131 -6.58 18.83 -20.24
N ILE A 132 -6.88 20.01 -19.68
CA ILE A 132 -7.05 20.18 -18.23
C ILE A 132 -8.54 20.18 -17.93
N VAL A 133 -8.99 19.16 -17.19
CA VAL A 133 -10.39 19.05 -16.74
C VAL A 133 -10.47 19.62 -15.32
N GLY A 134 -11.27 20.67 -15.09
CA GLY A 134 -11.52 21.17 -13.72
C GLY A 134 -11.93 22.64 -13.50
N ALA A 135 -12.17 23.47 -14.52
CA ALA A 135 -12.77 24.80 -14.31
C ALA A 135 -14.21 24.80 -14.83
N GLY A 136 -15.17 24.97 -13.92
CA GLY A 136 -16.59 24.77 -14.17
C GLY A 136 -17.21 25.70 -15.22
N LEU A 137 -18.01 25.10 -16.11
CA LEU A 137 -19.16 25.67 -16.80
C LEU A 137 -20.25 24.57 -16.86
N PRO A 138 -21.54 24.92 -16.97
CA PRO A 138 -22.64 24.04 -16.57
C PRO A 138 -22.65 22.73 -17.36
N THR A 139 -22.79 21.64 -16.62
CA THR A 139 -22.77 20.26 -17.10
C THR A 139 -23.86 20.02 -18.15
N PRO A 140 -23.53 19.54 -19.37
CA PRO A 140 -24.51 18.81 -20.15
C PRO A 140 -24.91 17.53 -19.38
N PRO A 141 -26.16 17.05 -19.51
CA PRO A 141 -26.61 15.89 -18.75
C PRO A 141 -25.70 14.71 -19.05
N ALA A 142 -25.16 14.10 -17.98
CA ALA A 142 -24.28 12.95 -18.09
C ALA A 142 -24.99 11.83 -18.88
N PRO A 143 -24.28 11.07 -19.74
CA PRO A 143 -24.80 9.79 -20.18
C PRO A 143 -25.14 8.99 -18.93
N SER A 144 -26.39 8.53 -18.85
CA SER A 144 -26.89 7.79 -17.70
C SER A 144 -25.93 6.64 -17.40
N LEU A 145 -25.27 6.70 -16.23
CA LEU A 145 -24.62 5.53 -15.64
C LEU A 145 -25.63 4.38 -15.72
N PRO A 146 -25.21 3.16 -16.08
CA PRO A 146 -26.08 2.00 -15.91
C PRO A 146 -26.63 2.06 -14.47
N PRO A 147 -27.93 1.82 -14.27
CA PRO A 147 -28.54 1.97 -12.96
C PRO A 147 -27.68 1.22 -11.95
N ALA A 148 -27.24 1.94 -10.90
CA ALA A 148 -26.55 1.30 -9.78
C ALA A 148 -27.43 0.12 -9.36
N ALA A 149 -26.83 -1.05 -9.24
CA ALA A 149 -27.57 -2.23 -8.79
C ALA A 149 -28.39 -1.85 -7.54
N PRO A 150 -29.65 -2.33 -7.43
CA PRO A 150 -30.51 -1.97 -6.32
C PRO A 150 -29.80 -2.26 -4.99
N ARG A 151 -29.52 -1.20 -4.23
CA ARG A 151 -28.85 -1.29 -2.94
C ARG A 151 -29.82 -1.82 -1.90
N THR A 152 -29.40 -2.78 -1.11
CA THR A 152 -30.16 -3.20 0.08
C THR A 152 -30.03 -2.11 1.16
N PRO A 153 -31.12 -1.50 1.64
CA PRO A 153 -31.05 -0.50 2.71
C PRO A 153 -30.51 -1.10 4.01
N ILE A 154 -29.65 -0.36 4.71
CA ILE A 154 -29.18 -0.74 6.05
C ILE A 154 -30.26 -0.41 7.07
N ALA A 155 -30.82 -1.44 7.69
CA ALA A 155 -31.87 -1.29 8.70
C ALA A 155 -31.35 -0.99 10.11
N ASP A 156 -30.06 -1.23 10.39
CA ASP A 156 -29.47 -0.95 11.71
C ASP A 156 -29.17 0.56 11.85
N PRO A 157 -29.95 1.30 12.67
CA PRO A 157 -29.79 2.74 12.83
C PRO A 157 -28.50 3.11 13.59
N THR A 158 -27.78 2.13 14.15
CA THR A 158 -26.48 2.31 14.80
C THR A 158 -25.30 2.15 13.84
N LEU A 159 -25.56 1.82 12.57
CA LEU A 159 -24.56 1.70 11.51
C LEU A 159 -24.80 2.72 10.39
N SER A 160 -26.06 3.01 10.09
CA SER A 160 -26.44 3.94 9.01
C SER A 160 -27.60 4.83 9.41
N ALA A 161 -27.43 6.15 9.25
CA ALA A 161 -28.49 7.12 9.53
C ALA A 161 -29.46 7.29 8.34
N ASP A 162 -28.96 7.08 7.12
CA ASP A 162 -29.71 7.27 5.87
C ASP A 162 -29.99 5.95 5.12
N GLY A 163 -29.60 4.82 5.70
CA GLY A 163 -29.72 3.49 5.12
C GLY A 163 -28.74 3.20 3.98
N ILE A 164 -27.83 4.12 3.66
CA ILE A 164 -26.92 4.05 2.51
C ILE A 164 -25.45 4.10 2.94
N HIS A 165 -25.11 5.03 3.84
CA HIS A 165 -23.74 5.27 4.27
C HIS A 165 -23.48 4.64 5.64
N PHE A 166 -22.22 4.26 5.89
CA PHE A 166 -21.74 3.85 7.20
C PHE A 166 -21.56 5.08 8.09
N SER A 167 -22.69 5.69 8.43
CA SER A 167 -22.79 7.02 9.05
C SER A 167 -22.19 7.06 10.46
N PHE A 168 -22.01 5.90 11.10
CA PHE A 168 -21.41 5.76 12.42
C PHE A 168 -20.06 5.02 12.35
N GLY A 169 -19.40 5.01 11.20
CA GLY A 169 -18.04 4.49 11.05
C GLY A 169 -17.02 5.61 10.99
N HIS A 170 -16.08 5.61 11.94
CA HIS A 170 -14.93 6.51 11.94
C HIS A 170 -13.63 5.71 11.82
N ALA A 171 -12.76 6.11 10.91
CA ALA A 171 -11.54 5.38 10.61
C ALA A 171 -10.30 6.29 10.68
N LEU A 172 -9.28 5.81 11.38
CA LEU A 172 -7.92 6.34 11.33
C LEU A 172 -7.00 5.31 10.66
N ILE A 173 -6.47 5.68 9.51
CA ILE A 173 -5.63 4.81 8.67
C ILE A 173 -4.22 5.40 8.61
N ILE A 174 -3.24 4.67 9.14
CA ILE A 174 -1.85 5.10 9.26
C ILE A 174 -0.96 4.16 8.45
N GLY A 175 -0.15 4.71 7.54
CA GLY A 175 0.82 3.96 6.75
C GLY A 175 2.19 4.63 6.73
N VAL A 176 3.22 3.96 7.20
CA VAL A 176 4.59 4.48 7.20
C VAL A 176 5.45 3.65 6.26
N GLY A 177 5.55 4.11 5.01
CA GLY A 177 6.37 3.47 3.98
C GLY A 177 7.74 4.10 3.81
N GLN A 178 7.88 5.37 4.21
CA GLN A 178 9.13 6.12 4.21
C GLN A 178 9.45 6.67 5.60
N TYR A 179 10.69 6.45 6.03
CA TYR A 179 11.25 6.99 7.27
C TYR A 179 12.23 8.11 6.96
N ARG A 180 12.24 9.15 7.81
CA ARG A 180 13.19 10.27 7.69
C ARG A 180 14.62 9.83 8.00
N ASP A 181 14.76 8.94 8.97
CA ASP A 181 16.05 8.34 9.33
C ASP A 181 16.40 7.21 8.34
N PRO A 182 17.51 7.31 7.59
CA PRO A 182 17.91 6.28 6.63
C PRO A 182 18.34 4.96 7.30
N GLY A 183 18.59 4.95 8.61
CA GLY A 183 18.85 3.74 9.38
C GLY A 183 17.62 2.85 9.58
N ILE A 184 16.42 3.36 9.25
CA ILE A 184 15.17 2.59 9.25
C ILE A 184 14.80 2.24 7.80
N PRO A 185 14.79 0.95 7.41
CA PRO A 185 14.49 0.55 6.04
C PRO A 185 13.08 0.95 5.58
N ASN A 186 12.96 1.47 4.37
CA ASN A 186 11.67 1.82 3.78
C ASN A 186 10.85 0.58 3.38
N VAL A 187 9.53 0.69 3.50
CA VAL A 187 8.55 -0.34 3.12
C VAL A 187 7.40 0.32 2.38
N ALA A 188 7.63 0.80 1.17
CA ALA A 188 6.67 1.62 0.42
C ALA A 188 5.25 1.02 0.30
N THR A 189 5.12 -0.31 0.37
CA THR A 189 3.84 -1.02 0.31
C THR A 189 2.92 -0.73 1.50
N THR A 190 3.42 -0.40 2.68
CA THR A 190 2.57 -0.02 3.84
C THR A 190 1.84 1.30 3.62
N ALA A 191 2.53 2.27 3.01
CA ALA A 191 1.94 3.54 2.58
C ALA A 191 0.89 3.30 1.48
N ASN A 192 1.14 2.38 0.55
CA ASN A 192 0.17 2.01 -0.47
C ASN A 192 -1.08 1.34 0.13
N ASP A 193 -0.91 0.45 1.11
CA ASP A 193 -2.02 -0.18 1.84
C ASP A 193 -2.90 0.87 2.50
N ALA A 194 -2.31 1.82 3.23
CA ALA A 194 -3.05 2.89 3.90
C ALA A 194 -3.80 3.79 2.91
N ARG A 195 -3.18 4.17 1.79
CA ARG A 195 -3.84 4.97 0.74
C ARG A 195 -5.00 4.20 0.11
N ALA A 196 -4.78 2.95 -0.26
CA ALA A 196 -5.80 2.12 -0.90
C ALA A 196 -6.96 1.82 0.04
N LEU A 197 -6.68 1.54 1.31
CA LEU A 197 -7.71 1.28 2.32
C LEU A 197 -8.52 2.55 2.58
N GLY A 198 -7.87 3.70 2.74
CA GLY A 198 -8.56 4.97 2.89
C GLY A 198 -9.47 5.31 1.71
N ASN A 199 -9.07 5.00 0.47
CA ASN A 199 -9.92 5.19 -0.71
C ASN A 199 -11.08 4.19 -0.75
N LEU A 200 -10.80 2.93 -0.44
CA LEU A 200 -11.81 1.84 -0.42
C LEU A 200 -12.90 2.16 0.61
N LEU A 201 -12.53 2.56 1.82
CA LEU A 201 -13.48 2.87 2.89
C LEU A 201 -14.46 3.97 2.46
N ARG A 202 -13.97 4.99 1.76
CA ARG A 202 -14.76 6.12 1.24
C ARG A 202 -15.63 5.76 0.03
N ASP A 203 -15.38 4.65 -0.63
CA ASP A 203 -16.11 4.28 -1.83
C ASP A 203 -17.56 3.89 -1.45
N PRO A 204 -18.58 4.65 -1.92
CA PRO A 204 -19.98 4.40 -1.58
C PRO A 204 -20.54 3.11 -2.20
N GLN A 205 -19.80 2.44 -3.10
CA GLN A 205 -20.17 1.13 -3.65
C GLN A 205 -19.51 -0.02 -2.91
N VAL A 206 -18.48 0.24 -2.09
CA VAL A 206 -17.69 -0.82 -1.44
C VAL A 206 -17.91 -0.85 0.06
N ALA A 207 -17.56 0.22 0.79
CA ALA A 207 -17.58 0.25 2.25
C ALA A 207 -18.38 1.43 2.82
N ALA A 208 -18.61 2.46 1.99
CA ALA A 208 -19.55 3.55 2.20
C ALA A 208 -19.35 4.39 3.47
N TYR A 209 -18.11 4.54 3.96
CA TYR A 209 -17.80 5.55 4.95
C TYR A 209 -17.93 6.94 4.32
N PRO A 210 -18.65 7.88 4.96
CA PRO A 210 -18.55 9.30 4.63
C PRO A 210 -17.11 9.81 4.66
N ASP A 211 -16.75 10.64 3.67
CA ASP A 211 -15.37 11.12 3.47
C ASP A 211 -14.76 11.76 4.73
N ALA A 212 -15.54 12.62 5.40
CA ALA A 212 -15.12 13.33 6.60
C ALA A 212 -14.83 12.41 7.81
N GLN A 213 -15.22 11.14 7.76
CA GLN A 213 -15.03 10.17 8.84
C GLN A 213 -13.80 9.28 8.63
N VAL A 214 -13.10 9.40 7.49
CA VAL A 214 -11.88 8.66 7.20
C VAL A 214 -10.70 9.62 7.25
N ARG A 215 -9.81 9.45 8.23
CA ARG A 215 -8.55 10.18 8.33
C ARG A 215 -7.40 9.27 7.89
N VAL A 216 -6.58 9.74 6.95
CA VAL A 216 -5.43 8.98 6.45
C VAL A 216 -4.14 9.76 6.69
N LEU A 217 -3.18 9.15 7.39
CA LEU A 217 -1.83 9.67 7.62
C LEU A 217 -0.82 8.76 6.92
N VAL A 218 -0.04 9.31 6.00
CA VAL A 218 0.94 8.53 5.24
C VAL A 218 2.28 9.24 5.18
N ASP A 219 3.36 8.49 5.34
CA ASP A 219 4.76 8.93 5.24
C ASP A 219 5.01 10.22 6.04
N ALA A 220 5.44 11.31 5.38
CA ALA A 220 5.73 12.59 6.03
C ALA A 220 4.59 13.18 6.88
N LYS A 221 3.34 12.72 6.69
CA LYS A 221 2.19 13.09 7.53
C LYS A 221 2.00 12.17 8.74
N ALA A 222 2.52 10.94 8.70
CA ALA A 222 2.46 9.95 9.77
C ALA A 222 3.61 10.12 10.79
N THR A 223 3.86 11.37 11.21
CA THR A 223 4.80 11.69 12.28
C THR A 223 4.23 11.29 13.64
N ARG A 224 5.09 11.13 14.66
CA ARG A 224 4.69 10.83 16.03
C ARG A 224 3.54 11.73 16.50
N THR A 225 3.74 13.05 16.46
CA THR A 225 2.76 14.04 16.91
C THR A 225 1.41 13.88 16.20
N ASN A 226 1.40 13.90 14.86
CA ASN A 226 0.16 13.76 14.09
C ASN A 226 -0.58 12.45 14.37
N ILE A 227 0.11 11.34 14.66
CA ILE A 227 -0.55 10.08 15.01
C ILE A 227 -1.23 10.18 16.37
N LEU A 228 -0.55 10.73 17.38
CA LEU A 228 -1.12 10.92 18.72
C LEU A 228 -2.32 11.88 18.69
N ASP A 229 -2.21 12.98 17.94
CA ASP A 229 -3.30 13.93 17.75
C ASP A 229 -4.49 13.26 17.06
N ALA A 230 -4.25 12.49 16.00
CA ALA A 230 -5.32 11.82 15.26
C ALA A 230 -6.03 10.72 16.07
N LEU A 231 -5.33 10.02 16.97
CA LEU A 231 -5.95 9.09 17.91
C LEU A 231 -6.86 9.83 18.90
N SER A 232 -6.41 10.98 19.41
CA SER A 232 -7.20 11.84 20.29
C SER A 232 -8.44 12.41 19.58
N GLU A 233 -8.29 12.86 18.33
CA GLU A 233 -9.40 13.30 17.49
C GLU A 233 -10.40 12.17 17.19
N LEU A 234 -9.91 10.95 16.97
CA LEU A 234 -10.77 9.78 16.74
C LEU A 234 -11.64 9.50 17.96
N ALA A 235 -11.08 9.60 19.18
CA ALA A 235 -11.84 9.41 20.41
C ALA A 235 -13.00 10.41 20.53
N GLN A 236 -12.78 11.68 20.15
CA GLN A 236 -13.80 12.72 20.17
C GLN A 236 -14.89 12.51 19.12
N ARG A 237 -14.54 11.92 17.97
CA ARG A 237 -15.46 11.75 16.83
C ARG A 237 -16.27 10.47 16.90
N ALA A 238 -15.70 9.38 17.41
CA ALA A 238 -16.30 8.06 17.38
C ALA A 238 -17.30 7.78 18.52
N VAL A 239 -17.85 8.81 19.16
CA VAL A 239 -18.79 8.66 20.30
C VAL A 239 -20.00 7.82 19.88
N GLY A 240 -20.28 6.74 20.62
CA GLY A 240 -21.39 5.83 20.35
C GLY A 240 -21.31 5.06 19.02
N SER A 241 -20.17 5.15 18.34
CA SER A 241 -19.98 4.73 16.94
C SER A 241 -19.02 3.53 16.83
N THR A 242 -18.75 3.08 15.61
CA THR A 242 -17.67 2.12 15.31
C THR A 242 -16.40 2.89 14.97
N ALA A 243 -15.32 2.63 15.72
CA ALA A 243 -13.98 3.13 15.45
C ALA A 243 -13.12 2.05 14.79
N LEU A 244 -12.45 2.39 13.69
CA LEU A 244 -11.46 1.56 13.02
C LEU A 244 -10.09 2.24 13.10
N ILE A 245 -9.10 1.54 13.65
CA ILE A 245 -7.69 1.97 13.65
C ILE A 245 -6.92 0.99 12.78
N PHE A 246 -6.26 1.47 11.74
CA PHE A 246 -5.33 0.68 10.94
C PHE A 246 -3.94 1.29 11.05
N PHE A 247 -2.93 0.46 11.35
CA PHE A 247 -1.53 0.85 11.30
C PHE A 247 -0.75 -0.13 10.43
N ALA A 248 0.00 0.38 9.45
CA ALA A 248 0.96 -0.37 8.68
C ALA A 248 2.33 0.30 8.69
N GLY A 249 3.38 -0.43 9.09
CA GLY A 249 4.71 0.14 9.27
C GLY A 249 5.62 -0.76 10.10
N HIS A 250 6.74 -0.20 10.56
CA HIS A 250 7.67 -0.88 11.45
C HIS A 250 7.23 -0.76 12.91
N GLY A 251 7.65 -1.74 13.68
CA GLY A 251 7.65 -1.71 15.13
C GLY A 251 8.88 -2.44 15.64
N GLU A 252 9.31 -2.11 16.85
CA GLU A 252 10.53 -2.65 17.45
C GLU A 252 10.39 -2.78 18.96
N ALA A 253 11.13 -3.71 19.56
CA ALA A 253 11.33 -3.75 21.00
C ALA A 253 12.31 -2.65 21.43
N VAL A 254 11.83 -1.70 22.22
CA VAL A 254 12.59 -0.56 22.74
C VAL A 254 12.50 -0.58 24.27
N ASP A 255 13.64 -0.67 24.94
CA ASP A 255 13.74 -0.70 26.40
C ASP A 255 12.83 -1.75 27.08
N GLY A 256 12.68 -2.92 26.44
CA GLY A 256 11.88 -4.03 26.95
C GLY A 256 10.37 -3.91 26.70
N SER A 257 9.92 -2.90 25.96
CA SER A 257 8.52 -2.75 25.53
C SER A 257 8.43 -2.62 24.01
N TYR A 258 7.34 -3.07 23.41
CA TYR A 258 7.16 -2.92 21.97
C TYR A 258 6.71 -1.49 21.62
N ALA A 259 7.21 -0.93 20.52
CA ALA A 259 6.87 0.40 20.07
C ALA A 259 6.59 0.43 18.56
N LEU A 260 5.61 1.24 18.15
CA LEU A 260 5.31 1.52 16.75
C LEU A 260 6.19 2.67 16.26
N LEU A 261 6.72 2.55 15.04
CA LEU A 261 7.63 3.56 14.49
C LEU A 261 6.88 4.53 13.56
N PRO A 262 6.74 5.81 13.94
CA PRO A 262 6.27 6.87 13.04
C PRO A 262 7.33 7.21 11.99
N SER A 263 6.95 8.00 10.97
CA SER A 263 7.87 8.37 9.87
C SER A 263 9.07 9.22 10.30
N ASP A 264 8.98 9.88 11.46
CA ASP A 264 10.04 10.66 12.08
C ASP A 264 10.73 9.95 13.25
N ALA A 265 10.60 8.63 13.34
CA ALA A 265 11.42 7.81 14.23
C ALA A 265 12.91 7.96 13.88
N ASP A 266 13.75 8.02 14.92
CA ASP A 266 15.21 8.10 14.86
C ASP A 266 15.77 6.81 15.45
N VAL A 267 16.58 6.09 14.67
CA VAL A 267 17.07 4.75 15.03
C VAL A 267 17.98 4.77 16.26
N HIS A 268 18.61 5.91 16.54
CA HIS A 268 19.48 6.12 17.71
C HIS A 268 18.72 6.69 18.91
N ARG A 269 17.45 7.06 18.73
CA ARG A 269 16.59 7.66 19.77
C ARG A 269 15.20 7.06 19.85
N LEU A 270 15.06 5.77 19.50
CA LEU A 270 13.77 5.09 19.43
C LEU A 270 12.92 5.26 20.69
N ALA A 271 13.51 5.24 21.89
CA ALA A 271 12.79 5.46 23.15
C ALA A 271 12.05 6.81 23.21
N ALA A 272 12.60 7.85 22.58
CA ALA A 272 12.02 9.20 22.56
C ALA A 272 11.15 9.47 21.33
N THR A 273 11.42 8.81 20.20
CA THR A 273 10.79 9.13 18.89
C THR A 273 9.77 8.10 18.42
N SER A 274 9.68 6.93 19.07
CA SER A 274 8.65 5.93 18.78
C SER A 274 7.35 6.20 19.58
N ILE A 275 6.32 5.40 19.30
CA ILE A 275 5.09 5.34 20.09
C ILE A 275 5.14 4.03 20.86
N ASP A 276 5.55 4.09 22.12
CA ASP A 276 5.61 2.91 22.99
C ASP A 276 4.21 2.32 23.25
N ALA A 277 4.18 1.05 23.66
CA ALA A 277 2.96 0.32 23.95
C ALA A 277 2.08 1.04 24.97
N ALA A 278 2.64 1.59 26.05
CA ALA A 278 1.85 2.20 27.12
C ALA A 278 1.10 3.43 26.62
N LEU A 279 1.77 4.31 25.87
CA LEU A 279 1.16 5.47 25.25
C LEU A 279 0.12 5.08 24.20
N PHE A 280 0.43 4.10 23.35
CA PHE A 280 -0.53 3.62 22.36
C PHE A 280 -1.78 3.03 23.02
N HIS A 281 -1.60 2.18 24.05
CA HIS A 281 -2.68 1.58 24.82
C HIS A 281 -3.54 2.63 25.51
N GLN A 282 -2.93 3.67 26.08
CA GLN A 282 -3.66 4.78 26.70
C GLN A 282 -4.58 5.47 25.68
N LEU A 283 -4.06 5.86 24.52
CA LEU A 283 -4.85 6.56 23.51
C LEU A 283 -5.93 5.67 22.89
N VAL A 284 -5.65 4.38 22.67
CA VAL A 284 -6.67 3.43 22.22
C VAL A 284 -7.73 3.22 23.31
N ALA A 285 -7.37 3.23 24.59
CA ALA A 285 -8.33 3.16 25.68
C ALA A 285 -9.25 4.40 25.73
N GLU A 286 -8.73 5.59 25.40
CA GLU A 286 -9.53 6.80 25.25
C GLU A 286 -10.55 6.65 24.11
N VAL A 287 -10.13 6.18 22.93
CA VAL A 287 -11.04 5.89 21.81
C VAL A 287 -12.11 4.88 22.23
N ARG A 288 -11.70 3.79 22.86
CA ARG A 288 -12.58 2.74 23.39
C ARG A 288 -13.62 3.28 24.36
N SER A 289 -13.24 4.22 25.23
CA SER A 289 -14.17 4.78 26.22
C SER A 289 -15.34 5.55 25.60
N GLN A 290 -15.18 6.01 24.36
CA GLN A 290 -16.17 6.78 23.62
C GLN A 290 -16.91 5.94 22.58
N ALA A 291 -16.20 5.02 21.92
CA ALA A 291 -16.74 4.19 20.85
C ALA A 291 -17.60 3.04 21.38
N LYS A 292 -18.67 2.71 20.65
CA LYS A 292 -19.49 1.52 20.91
C LYS A 292 -18.78 0.24 20.46
N ARG A 293 -18.02 0.34 19.36
CA ARG A 293 -17.26 -0.76 18.77
C ARG A 293 -15.87 -0.24 18.39
N LEU A 294 -14.84 -1.04 18.61
CA LEU A 294 -13.47 -0.71 18.22
C LEU A 294 -12.84 -1.90 17.51
N VAL A 295 -12.33 -1.64 16.31
CA VAL A 295 -11.56 -2.60 15.52
C VAL A 295 -10.17 -2.02 15.31
N VAL A 296 -9.15 -2.76 15.74
CA VAL A 296 -7.74 -2.39 15.52
C VAL A 296 -7.12 -3.40 14.56
N LEU A 297 -6.58 -2.94 13.45
CA LEU A 297 -5.89 -3.74 12.45
C LEU A 297 -4.41 -3.35 12.45
N LEU A 298 -3.55 -4.27 12.84
CA LEU A 298 -2.11 -4.02 12.96
C LEU A 298 -1.35 -4.83 11.91
N ASN A 299 -0.90 -4.12 10.88
CA ASN A 299 -0.03 -4.64 9.84
C ASN A 299 1.41 -4.17 10.06
N CYS A 300 1.95 -4.56 11.21
CA CYS A 300 3.32 -4.29 11.58
C CYS A 300 4.20 -5.52 11.33
N CYS A 301 5.50 -5.30 11.12
CA CYS A 301 6.59 -6.32 11.14
C CYS A 301 7.09 -6.77 9.79
N HIS A 302 7.62 -5.81 9.06
CA HIS A 302 8.32 -6.07 7.82
C HIS A 302 9.77 -6.41 8.14
N ALA A 303 10.18 -7.64 7.82
CA ALA A 303 11.59 -7.94 7.65
C ALA A 303 12.12 -7.04 6.52
N GLY A 304 13.28 -6.39 6.74
CA GLY A 304 13.91 -5.49 5.79
C GLY A 304 13.91 -6.07 4.38
N GLY A 305 13.42 -5.31 3.41
CA GLY A 305 13.34 -5.76 2.03
C GLY A 305 14.44 -5.14 1.18
N VAL A 306 15.25 -5.97 0.51
CA VAL A 306 15.81 -5.64 -0.81
C VAL A 306 15.96 -6.94 -1.64
N GLY A 307 15.24 -7.02 -2.76
CA GLY A 307 15.58 -7.90 -3.92
C GLY A 307 14.82 -9.23 -4.05
N ASP A 308 14.12 -9.39 -5.17
CA ASP A 308 13.62 -10.65 -5.77
C ASP A 308 13.31 -11.82 -4.83
N GLY A 309 12.13 -11.79 -4.19
CA GLY A 309 11.58 -12.95 -3.49
C GLY A 309 12.42 -13.51 -2.33
N LEU A 310 13.53 -12.83 -1.98
CA LEU A 310 14.46 -13.18 -0.93
C LEU A 310 14.36 -12.09 0.13
N LEU A 311 13.70 -12.41 1.24
CA LEU A 311 13.90 -11.66 2.47
C LEU A 311 15.33 -11.99 2.96
N ALA A 312 16.32 -11.26 2.45
CA ALA A 312 17.70 -11.39 2.87
C ALA A 312 17.85 -10.88 4.31
N VAL A 313 18.69 -11.56 5.09
CA VAL A 313 19.09 -11.10 6.43
C VAL A 313 19.83 -9.78 6.25
N THR A 314 19.19 -8.68 6.63
CA THR A 314 19.94 -7.48 6.97
C THR A 314 20.33 -7.60 8.44
N ASP A 315 21.62 -7.55 8.76
CA ASP A 315 22.13 -7.12 10.07
C ASP A 315 21.76 -5.64 10.30
N GLY A 316 20.48 -5.34 10.17
CA GLY A 316 19.90 -4.03 10.35
C GLY A 316 19.59 -3.82 11.83
N PRO A 317 19.48 -2.56 12.26
CA PRO A 317 19.22 -2.21 13.67
C PRO A 317 17.84 -2.66 14.15
N LEU A 318 16.96 -3.11 13.25
CA LEU A 318 15.61 -3.55 13.57
C LEU A 318 15.46 -5.07 13.40
N SER A 319 14.89 -5.70 14.42
CA SER A 319 14.48 -7.11 14.43
C SER A 319 13.35 -7.36 13.44
N GLY A 320 12.42 -6.41 13.29
CA GLY A 320 11.22 -6.55 12.44
C GLY A 320 10.27 -7.66 12.92
N SER A 321 10.26 -7.96 14.21
CA SER A 321 9.42 -9.02 14.82
C SER A 321 8.03 -8.52 15.16
N ALA A 322 7.02 -9.38 14.96
CA ALA A 322 5.65 -9.20 15.44
C ALA A 322 5.61 -8.70 16.89
N PRO A 323 4.72 -7.75 17.25
CA PRO A 323 4.47 -7.43 18.64
C PRO A 323 4.18 -8.72 19.42
N PRO A 324 4.65 -8.81 20.67
CA PRO A 324 4.36 -9.96 21.51
C PRO A 324 2.91 -9.89 22.02
N ALA A 325 2.39 -10.99 22.57
CA ALA A 325 0.97 -11.10 22.95
C ALA A 325 0.52 -10.02 23.96
N GLU A 326 1.40 -9.60 24.86
CA GLU A 326 1.19 -8.54 25.85
C GLU A 326 0.99 -7.15 25.22
N PHE A 327 1.43 -6.95 23.97
CA PHE A 327 1.11 -5.73 23.23
C PHE A 327 -0.35 -5.69 22.81
N TYR A 328 -0.93 -6.83 22.41
CA TYR A 328 -2.28 -6.87 21.86
C TYR A 328 -3.37 -6.97 22.92
N ARG A 329 -3.14 -7.73 24.00
CA ARG A 329 -4.17 -7.98 25.03
C ARG A 329 -4.82 -6.69 25.60
N PRO A 330 -4.08 -5.62 25.92
CA PRO A 330 -4.67 -4.38 26.44
C PRO A 330 -5.55 -3.61 25.43
N LEU A 331 -5.40 -3.89 24.13
CA LEU A 331 -6.16 -3.28 23.06
C LEU A 331 -7.58 -3.87 22.91
N ALA A 332 -7.82 -5.08 23.45
CA ALA A 332 -9.07 -5.83 23.26
C ALA A 332 -9.78 -6.16 24.59
N VAL A 333 -9.95 -5.16 25.47
CA VAL A 333 -10.48 -5.33 26.85
C VAL A 333 -11.93 -4.91 26.97
N GLY A 334 -12.83 -5.85 27.24
CA GLY A 334 -14.28 -5.64 27.30
C GLY A 334 -14.97 -6.03 25.99
N SER A 335 -16.30 -5.89 25.98
CA SER A 335 -17.13 -6.13 24.80
C SER A 335 -16.92 -5.05 23.71
N GLY A 336 -17.24 -5.41 22.48
CA GLY A 336 -17.24 -4.56 21.28
C GLY A 336 -15.85 -4.32 20.70
N GLN A 337 -14.83 -5.08 21.11
CA GLN A 337 -13.44 -4.80 20.78
C GLN A 337 -12.73 -5.99 20.16
N VAL A 338 -12.09 -5.72 19.03
CA VAL A 338 -11.33 -6.73 18.29
C VAL A 338 -10.00 -6.12 17.84
N VAL A 339 -8.93 -6.90 17.97
CA VAL A 339 -7.68 -6.65 17.26
C VAL A 339 -7.40 -7.78 16.30
N ILE A 340 -7.04 -7.45 15.05
CA ILE A 340 -6.47 -8.39 14.10
C ILE A 340 -5.04 -7.96 13.79
N SER A 341 -4.08 -8.85 14.01
CA SER A 341 -2.69 -8.64 13.59
C SER A 341 -2.40 -9.37 12.28
N SER A 342 -1.45 -8.85 11.51
CA SER A 342 -1.02 -9.43 10.23
C SER A 342 -0.24 -10.73 10.37
N SER A 343 0.33 -10.99 11.54
CA SER A 343 1.14 -12.17 11.85
C SER A 343 1.09 -12.50 13.34
N ARG A 344 1.32 -13.76 13.71
CA ARG A 344 1.49 -14.18 15.11
C ARG A 344 2.77 -13.60 15.74
N PRO A 345 2.86 -13.53 17.08
CA PRO A 345 4.14 -13.30 17.76
C PRO A 345 5.24 -14.21 17.19
N THR A 346 6.47 -13.70 17.09
CA THR A 346 7.67 -14.35 16.50
C THR A 346 7.66 -14.60 14.99
N GLN A 347 6.53 -14.39 14.30
CA GLN A 347 6.48 -14.43 12.83
C GLN A 347 6.85 -13.06 12.21
N LYS A 348 7.01 -13.05 10.89
CA LYS A 348 7.22 -11.83 10.08
C LYS A 348 6.02 -11.62 9.14
N SER A 349 5.83 -10.39 8.70
CA SER A 349 4.84 -10.01 7.70
C SER A 349 5.47 -9.72 6.34
N GLY A 350 4.93 -10.35 5.29
CA GLY A 350 5.41 -10.20 3.92
C GLY A 350 5.25 -8.77 3.41
N ALA A 351 6.36 -8.17 2.97
CA ALA A 351 6.38 -6.79 2.47
C ALA A 351 5.70 -6.63 1.11
N ARG A 352 5.53 -7.70 0.33
CA ARG A 352 4.89 -7.69 -0.99
C ARG A 352 4.04 -8.95 -1.18
N SER A 353 2.77 -8.76 -1.51
CA SER A 353 1.90 -9.85 -1.97
C SER A 353 2.36 -10.36 -3.33
N GLN A 354 2.24 -11.66 -3.58
CA GLN A 354 2.42 -12.21 -4.93
C GLN A 354 1.26 -11.81 -5.85
N GLN A 355 0.03 -11.73 -5.31
CA GLN A 355 -1.16 -11.37 -6.07
C GLN A 355 -1.20 -9.88 -6.43
N ASN A 356 -0.70 -9.02 -5.54
CA ASN A 356 -0.57 -7.61 -5.81
C ASN A 356 0.71 -7.03 -5.18
N PRO A 357 1.84 -6.99 -5.92
CA PRO A 357 3.12 -6.54 -5.41
C PRO A 357 3.19 -5.07 -4.98
N GLN A 358 2.15 -4.27 -5.27
CA GLN A 358 2.04 -2.88 -4.78
C GLN A 358 1.65 -2.80 -3.30
N HIS A 359 1.18 -3.90 -2.72
CA HIS A 359 0.65 -3.99 -1.37
C HIS A 359 1.42 -5.02 -0.55
N THR A 360 1.37 -4.89 0.78
CA THR A 360 1.87 -5.97 1.65
C THR A 360 0.99 -7.20 1.48
N THR A 361 1.48 -8.38 1.91
CA THR A 361 0.68 -9.61 1.85
C THR A 361 -0.64 -9.44 2.60
N PHE A 362 -0.60 -8.92 3.82
CA PHE A 362 -1.83 -8.68 4.60
C PHE A 362 -2.71 -7.60 3.97
N GLY A 363 -2.12 -6.49 3.53
CA GLY A 363 -2.85 -5.36 2.94
C GLY A 363 -3.59 -5.74 1.65
N ALA A 364 -2.96 -6.50 0.75
CA ALA A 364 -3.58 -6.97 -0.48
C ALA A 364 -4.85 -7.78 -0.20
N HIS A 365 -4.77 -8.71 0.75
CA HIS A 365 -5.89 -9.58 1.14
C HIS A 365 -6.96 -8.86 1.94
N LEU A 366 -6.59 -7.92 2.81
CA LEU A 366 -7.54 -7.04 3.49
C LEU A 366 -8.37 -6.22 2.50
N LEU A 367 -7.71 -5.63 1.50
CA LEU A 367 -8.38 -4.85 0.45
C LEU A 367 -9.29 -5.73 -0.41
N ALA A 368 -8.84 -6.94 -0.77
CA ALA A 368 -9.65 -7.89 -1.51
C ALA A 368 -10.90 -8.32 -0.72
N ALA A 369 -10.73 -8.65 0.57
CA ALA A 369 -11.82 -9.05 1.44
C ALA A 369 -12.88 -7.96 1.58
N LEU A 370 -12.46 -6.72 1.85
CA LEU A 370 -13.38 -5.57 1.99
C LEU A 370 -14.06 -5.18 0.68
N ARG A 371 -13.50 -5.51 -0.49
CA ARG A 371 -14.15 -5.32 -1.80
C ARG A 371 -15.26 -6.33 -2.11
N GLY A 372 -15.52 -7.28 -1.20
CA GLY A 372 -16.47 -8.36 -1.42
C GLY A 372 -15.82 -9.67 -1.85
N GLY A 373 -14.50 -9.81 -1.68
CA GLY A 373 -13.80 -11.10 -1.80
C GLY A 373 -14.10 -12.09 -0.68
N VAL A 374 -15.12 -11.83 0.14
CA VAL A 374 -15.59 -12.72 1.20
C VAL A 374 -17.08 -13.02 1.01
N PRO A 375 -17.50 -14.29 1.17
CA PRO A 375 -18.91 -14.62 1.31
C PRO A 375 -19.52 -13.81 2.46
N GLY A 376 -20.66 -13.18 2.21
CA GLY A 376 -21.24 -12.22 3.14
C GLY A 376 -22.58 -12.66 3.70
N ASP A 377 -22.74 -12.59 5.02
CA ASP A 377 -24.05 -12.68 5.66
C ASP A 377 -24.67 -11.28 5.82
N GLY A 378 -25.44 -10.87 4.82
CA GLY A 378 -26.14 -9.58 4.85
C GLY A 378 -25.31 -8.38 4.38
N PRO A 379 -25.81 -7.16 4.64
CA PRO A 379 -25.34 -5.95 3.98
C PRO A 379 -24.14 -5.28 4.66
N THR A 380 -23.44 -5.98 5.58
CA THR A 380 -22.28 -5.46 6.31
C THR A 380 -21.13 -6.44 6.26
N VAL A 381 -19.89 -5.99 6.05
CA VAL A 381 -18.71 -6.83 6.26
C VAL A 381 -18.48 -6.96 7.77
N GLY A 382 -18.72 -8.16 8.31
CA GLY A 382 -18.42 -8.47 9.69
C GLY A 382 -16.95 -8.81 9.92
N VAL A 383 -16.50 -8.61 11.15
CA VAL A 383 -15.10 -8.85 11.55
C VAL A 383 -14.72 -10.33 11.54
N PHE A 384 -15.68 -11.24 11.73
CA PHE A 384 -15.42 -12.67 11.71
C PHE A 384 -15.19 -13.20 10.29
N GLU A 385 -16.02 -12.82 9.31
CA GLU A 385 -15.78 -13.22 7.92
C GLU A 385 -14.53 -12.57 7.37
N LEU A 386 -14.28 -11.30 7.76
CA LEU A 386 -13.03 -10.62 7.41
C LEU A 386 -11.82 -11.39 7.92
N PHE A 387 -11.82 -11.80 9.19
CA PHE A 387 -10.73 -12.57 9.77
C PHE A 387 -10.59 -13.95 9.13
N ALA A 388 -11.68 -14.68 8.91
CA ALA A 388 -11.65 -15.99 8.26
C ALA A 388 -11.03 -15.91 6.86
N ALA A 389 -11.38 -14.91 6.08
CA ALA A 389 -10.79 -14.69 4.76
C ALA A 389 -9.28 -14.39 4.83
N LEU A 390 -8.86 -13.58 5.80
CA LEU A 390 -7.45 -13.31 6.03
C LEU A 390 -6.67 -14.58 6.43
N CYS A 391 -7.23 -15.41 7.31
CA CYS A 391 -6.64 -16.70 7.69
C CYS A 391 -6.53 -17.68 6.52
N ALA A 392 -7.47 -17.62 5.58
CA ALA A 392 -7.45 -18.42 4.36
C ALA A 392 -6.36 -17.95 3.38
N SER A 393 -6.30 -16.64 3.09
CA SER A 393 -5.53 -16.15 1.95
C SER A 393 -4.12 -15.65 2.28
N VAL A 394 -3.89 -15.09 3.48
CA VAL A 394 -2.59 -14.54 3.86
C VAL A 394 -1.52 -15.63 3.96
N PRO A 395 -1.72 -16.77 4.66
CA PRO A 395 -0.71 -17.83 4.70
C PRO A 395 -0.44 -18.44 3.32
N ALA A 396 -1.50 -18.54 2.49
CA ALA A 396 -1.42 -19.11 1.16
C ALA A 396 -0.59 -18.25 0.18
N ASP A 397 -0.60 -16.93 0.34
CA ASP A 397 0.24 -15.99 -0.42
C ASP A 397 1.65 -15.90 0.21
N ALA A 398 1.74 -15.79 1.53
CA ALA A 398 3.02 -15.65 2.23
C ALA A 398 4.00 -16.81 1.97
N ARG A 399 3.53 -18.05 1.83
CA ARG A 399 4.39 -19.22 1.52
C ARG A 399 5.16 -19.11 0.19
N HIS A 400 4.77 -18.18 -0.70
CA HIS A 400 5.50 -17.92 -1.94
C HIS A 400 6.69 -16.98 -1.75
N ILE A 401 6.82 -16.37 -0.57
CA ILE A 401 7.96 -15.53 -0.18
C ILE A 401 8.98 -16.43 0.51
N ASN A 402 10.26 -16.38 0.09
CA ASN A 402 11.32 -17.13 0.75
C ASN A 402 11.99 -16.25 1.83
N TYR A 403 12.03 -16.75 3.07
CA TYR A 403 12.70 -16.13 4.20
C TYR A 403 13.61 -17.14 4.89
N GLN A 404 14.90 -16.80 5.05
CA GLN A 404 15.88 -17.67 5.71
C GLN A 404 15.93 -19.10 5.14
N GLY A 405 15.70 -19.26 3.83
CA GLY A 405 15.75 -20.56 3.15
C GLY A 405 14.48 -21.42 3.31
N ALA A 406 13.40 -20.87 3.87
CA ALA A 406 12.11 -21.52 3.98
C ALA A 406 10.96 -20.61 3.52
N PRO A 407 9.81 -21.18 3.09
CA PRO A 407 8.59 -20.41 2.89
C PRO A 407 8.25 -19.56 4.11
N LEU A 408 7.94 -18.28 3.90
CA LEU A 408 7.56 -17.37 4.96
C LEU A 408 6.26 -17.86 5.61
N ARG A 409 6.34 -18.13 6.91
CA ARG A 409 5.15 -18.40 7.73
C ARG A 409 4.58 -17.08 8.23
N GLN A 410 3.38 -16.75 7.75
CA GLN A 410 2.60 -15.60 8.20
C GLN A 410 1.15 -16.05 8.44
N GLU A 411 0.71 -15.96 9.68
CA GLU A 411 -0.66 -16.30 10.09
C GLU A 411 -1.28 -15.10 10.80
N PRO A 412 -2.37 -14.51 10.27
CA PRO A 412 -3.11 -13.50 10.99
C PRO A 412 -3.61 -14.01 12.35
N LEU A 413 -3.76 -13.11 13.31
CA LEU A 413 -4.20 -13.46 14.65
C LEU A 413 -5.33 -12.55 15.10
N PHE A 414 -6.22 -13.10 15.93
CA PHE A 414 -7.40 -12.41 16.45
C PHE A 414 -7.31 -12.30 17.97
N TYR A 415 -7.53 -11.11 18.51
CA TYR A 415 -7.62 -10.85 19.94
C TYR A 415 -8.97 -10.23 20.29
N ALA A 416 -9.64 -10.83 21.27
CA ALA A 416 -10.83 -10.31 21.94
C ALA A 416 -10.90 -10.92 23.34
N SER A 417 -11.20 -10.11 24.36
CA SER A 417 -11.48 -10.62 25.72
C SER A 417 -12.91 -11.14 25.86
N HIS A 418 -13.83 -10.62 25.05
CA HIS A 418 -15.21 -11.10 24.95
C HIS A 418 -15.56 -11.27 23.47
N LEU A 419 -16.02 -12.47 23.10
CA LEU A 419 -16.46 -12.76 21.74
C LEU A 419 -17.95 -12.41 21.58
N ASP A 420 -18.22 -11.13 21.32
CA ASP A 420 -19.59 -10.65 21.07
C ASP A 420 -20.14 -11.14 19.71
N ASN A 421 -21.21 -10.49 19.25
CA ASN A 421 -21.71 -10.67 17.90
C ASN A 421 -20.71 -10.15 16.88
N ASN A 422 -20.85 -10.65 15.65
CA ASN A 422 -20.01 -10.27 14.52
C ASN A 422 -20.10 -8.75 14.25
N LEU A 423 -19.04 -8.02 14.60
CA LEU A 423 -19.03 -6.56 14.53
C LEU A 423 -18.92 -6.10 13.08
N ALA A 424 -19.80 -5.19 12.66
CA ALA A 424 -19.72 -4.58 11.34
C ALA A 424 -18.49 -3.65 11.24
N VAL A 425 -17.61 -3.96 10.28
CA VAL A 425 -16.41 -3.17 9.95
C VAL A 425 -16.68 -2.24 8.77
N ALA A 426 -17.54 -2.63 7.83
CA ALA A 426 -17.93 -1.82 6.68
C ALA A 426 -19.33 -2.22 6.20
N LEU A 427 -19.91 -1.42 5.30
CA LEU A 427 -21.09 -1.86 4.56
C LEU A 427 -20.70 -2.73 3.36
N ARG A 428 -21.67 -3.45 2.78
CA ARG A 428 -21.60 -4.13 1.48
C ARG A 428 -22.71 -3.56 0.58
N PRO A 429 -22.54 -2.36 0.00
CA PRO A 429 -23.61 -1.69 -0.76
C PRO A 429 -24.12 -2.48 -1.97
N GLY A 430 -23.25 -3.29 -2.56
CA GLY A 430 -23.58 -4.18 -3.69
C GLY A 430 -24.19 -5.53 -3.31
N TRP A 431 -24.50 -5.80 -2.03
CA TRP A 431 -25.09 -7.07 -1.61
C TRP A 431 -26.51 -7.23 -2.19
N GLN A 432 -26.69 -8.26 -3.04
CA GLN A 432 -27.93 -8.53 -3.78
C GLN A 432 -28.79 -9.63 -3.16
N GLY A 433 -28.56 -9.98 -1.89
CA GLY A 433 -29.20 -11.11 -1.24
C GLY A 433 -28.30 -12.34 -1.17
N GLY A 434 -28.68 -13.29 -0.30
CA GLY A 434 -27.89 -14.46 0.05
C GLY A 434 -27.30 -14.32 1.46
N THR A 435 -27.76 -15.14 2.38
CA THR A 435 -27.13 -15.31 3.70
C THR A 435 -26.13 -16.43 3.60
N LEU A 436 -25.04 -16.33 4.38
CA LEU A 436 -24.24 -17.52 4.64
C LEU A 436 -25.15 -18.60 5.23
N SER A 437 -24.86 -19.87 4.96
CA SER A 437 -25.59 -20.92 5.64
C SER A 437 -25.36 -20.79 7.15
N ASN A 438 -26.34 -21.20 7.97
CA ASN A 438 -26.15 -21.22 9.42
C ASN A 438 -24.93 -22.06 9.82
N ASP A 439 -24.60 -23.07 9.02
CA ASP A 439 -23.41 -23.89 9.21
C ASP A 439 -22.13 -23.08 8.96
N THR A 440 -22.02 -22.38 7.83
CA THR A 440 -20.87 -21.52 7.51
C THR A 440 -20.68 -20.41 8.55
N LEU A 441 -21.76 -19.78 9.03
CA LEU A 441 -21.70 -18.80 10.12
C LEU A 441 -21.17 -19.41 11.42
N THR A 442 -21.63 -20.62 11.75
CA THR A 442 -21.17 -21.37 12.91
C THR A 442 -19.70 -21.74 12.78
N GLN A 443 -19.27 -22.17 11.58
CA GLN A 443 -17.88 -22.49 11.28
C GLN A 443 -16.97 -21.27 11.41
N VAL A 444 -17.34 -20.13 10.79
CA VAL A 444 -16.57 -18.88 10.88
C VAL A 444 -16.44 -18.42 12.34
N ARG A 445 -17.52 -18.49 13.14
CA ARG A 445 -17.44 -18.20 14.58
C ARG A 445 -16.52 -19.18 15.31
N ARG A 446 -16.66 -20.48 15.03
CA ARG A 446 -15.84 -21.53 15.64
C ARG A 446 -14.36 -21.37 15.31
N LEU A 447 -14.02 -20.92 14.10
CA LEU A 447 -12.65 -20.56 13.72
C LEU A 447 -12.06 -19.52 14.66
N VAL A 448 -12.80 -18.43 14.92
CA VAL A 448 -12.37 -17.35 15.81
C VAL A 448 -12.19 -17.86 17.24
N GLU A 449 -13.11 -18.69 17.73
CA GLU A 449 -13.02 -19.31 19.06
C GLU A 449 -11.78 -20.20 19.20
N LEU A 450 -11.50 -21.03 18.18
CA LEU A 450 -10.31 -21.87 18.14
C LEU A 450 -9.03 -21.02 18.14
N GLU A 451 -9.00 -19.94 17.36
CA GLU A 451 -7.85 -19.04 17.33
C GLU A 451 -7.58 -18.36 18.69
N LEU A 452 -8.64 -17.92 19.39
CA LEU A 452 -8.52 -17.40 20.75
C LEU A 452 -8.02 -18.47 21.73
N GLN A 453 -8.51 -19.71 21.62
CA GLN A 453 -8.05 -20.83 22.46
C GLN A 453 -6.57 -21.15 22.22
N LEU A 454 -6.16 -21.24 20.96
CA LEU A 454 -4.77 -21.49 20.55
C LEU A 454 -3.84 -20.39 21.07
N GLU A 455 -4.25 -19.13 20.96
CA GLU A 455 -3.47 -18.00 21.47
C GLU A 455 -3.36 -18.00 23.00
N SER A 456 -4.43 -18.37 23.71
CA SER A 456 -4.42 -18.45 25.17
C SER A 456 -3.53 -19.59 25.71
N ALA A 457 -3.41 -20.68 24.94
CA ALA A 457 -2.67 -21.87 25.34
C ALA A 457 -1.17 -21.82 25.00
N ALA A 458 -0.71 -20.78 24.29
CA ALA A 458 0.69 -20.60 23.86
C ALA A 458 1.26 -21.91 23.26
N ASP A 459 2.50 -22.28 23.60
CA ASP A 459 3.15 -23.50 23.13
C ASP A 459 2.51 -24.80 23.68
N GLY A 460 1.61 -24.70 24.67
CA GLY A 460 0.91 -25.82 25.29
C GLY A 460 -0.42 -26.21 24.63
N ALA A 461 -0.78 -25.59 23.50
CA ALA A 461 -2.05 -25.86 22.83
C ALA A 461 -2.19 -27.34 22.37
N PRO A 462 -3.27 -28.05 22.74
CA PRO A 462 -3.51 -29.43 22.31
C PRO A 462 -3.46 -29.59 20.78
N PRO A 463 -2.79 -30.62 20.25
CA PRO A 463 -2.74 -30.88 18.81
C PRO A 463 -4.13 -31.00 18.16
N ALA A 464 -5.12 -31.48 18.91
CA ALA A 464 -6.50 -31.60 18.46
C ALA A 464 -7.13 -30.25 18.10
N LEU A 465 -6.84 -29.17 18.85
CA LEU A 465 -7.36 -27.83 18.54
C LEU A 465 -6.79 -27.29 17.22
N ARG A 466 -5.50 -27.53 16.98
CA ARG A 466 -4.85 -27.15 15.71
C ARG A 466 -5.44 -27.92 14.54
N ALA A 467 -5.63 -29.23 14.71
CA ALA A 467 -6.24 -30.09 13.69
C ALA A 467 -7.69 -29.69 13.37
N GLU A 468 -8.50 -29.35 14.38
CA GLU A 468 -9.86 -28.84 14.18
C GLU A 468 -9.85 -27.52 13.43
N ARG A 469 -8.97 -26.59 13.82
CA ARG A 469 -8.81 -25.28 13.15
C ARG A 469 -8.41 -25.44 11.68
N ASP A 470 -7.43 -26.30 11.39
CA ASP A 470 -6.94 -26.53 10.03
C ASP A 470 -8.00 -27.21 9.15
N GLY A 471 -8.72 -28.19 9.72
CA GLY A 471 -9.84 -28.85 9.03
C GLY A 471 -10.96 -27.87 8.69
N LEU A 472 -11.29 -26.97 9.61
CA LEU A 472 -12.32 -25.96 9.40
C LEU A 472 -11.90 -24.89 8.38
N LEU A 473 -10.65 -24.44 8.40
CA LEU A 473 -10.11 -23.57 7.35
C LEU A 473 -10.18 -24.23 5.98
N ALA A 474 -9.85 -25.52 5.88
CA ALA A 474 -9.92 -26.27 4.63
C ALA A 474 -11.36 -26.39 4.10
N GLN A 475 -12.35 -26.53 4.98
CA GLN A 475 -13.78 -26.52 4.62
C GLN A 475 -14.21 -25.16 4.09
N LEU A 476 -13.92 -24.08 4.82
CA LEU A 476 -14.23 -22.72 4.41
C LEU A 476 -13.56 -22.33 3.08
N LEU A 477 -12.39 -22.88 2.79
CA LEU A 477 -11.67 -22.71 1.51
C LEU A 477 -12.22 -23.55 0.36
N GLY A 478 -12.92 -24.66 0.65
CA GLY A 478 -13.49 -25.56 -0.36
C GLY A 478 -14.94 -25.22 -0.75
N GLU A 479 -15.63 -24.42 0.05
CA GLU A 479 -16.99 -23.93 -0.19
C GLU A 479 -17.04 -22.54 -0.86
N ALA A 480 -15.92 -21.82 -0.89
CA ALA A 480 -15.76 -20.50 -1.52
C ALA A 480 -15.27 -20.62 -2.97
#